data_AF-A0A822C0Q6-F1
#
_entry.id   AF-A0A822C0Q6-F1
#
_cell.length_a   1.000
_cell.length_b   1.000
_cell.length_c   1.000
_cell.angle_alpha   90.00
_cell.angle_beta   90.00
_cell.angle_gamma   90.00
#
_symmetry.space_group_name_H-M   'P 1'
#
loop_
_entity.id
_entity.type
_entity.pdbx_description
1 polymer ?
#
loop_
_entity_poly.entity_id
_entity_poly.type
_entity_poly.pdbx_seq_one_letter_code
_entity_poly.pdbx_strand_id
1 'polypeptide(L)'
;DYLSAVESIGDGVGRFMKRFVITRWIEVGPVIERVIDQWSILKEYFLVYLPKINKNIINNDRWKRIKNQLDQQQTFVRFQFVLYVYRHIFSKPLTWLQQSEPLVHMLFEECSDLFRNVLISFIKDDLIMNKTVKQLFSIALNSQANQKPDSKLEIGETTRNELKEMSTNDKATFFSNVRFIYLSISQELKRTLPLNNEFLRHVRFIHPLLRQHESTRNSMMIVARELPHLLSDNDLDQLRAEWRLYENETIPNEWYEHKSIGVDSQEIIKYHPVDYYWEYIFAMKNSSGNTKFLILSKLVKSILSLSHGNADVERGFSENASLVTDDRSSLSNASINGLRATKDAVKFYGSGKVHEVPICKGLLDSVKDAHSRYHADQEKMQRLIKEKEEAESAAKLLKDRELLLIEQEQKLIDERNVLQRELDNASKMLDEGNSRLEAAVATKSFGDIEVAQLLIGGANKKLDALKTQLNDNSEQMNQLRKKVKK
;
A
#
# COMPACT_ATOMS: atom_id res chain seq x y z
N ASP A 1 -49.28 -23.04 -8.71
CA ASP A 1 -48.80 -22.09 -7.69
C ASP A 1 -47.45 -22.42 -7.04
N TYR A 2 -47.13 -23.67 -6.67
CA TYR A 2 -45.74 -24.03 -6.30
C TYR A 2 -44.83 -24.15 -7.54
N LEU A 3 -45.37 -24.71 -8.64
CA LEU A 3 -44.64 -24.89 -9.90
C LEU A 3 -44.30 -23.57 -10.61
N SER A 4 -45.15 -22.53 -10.52
CA SER A 4 -44.83 -21.21 -11.11
C SER A 4 -43.76 -20.45 -10.33
N ALA A 5 -43.68 -20.64 -9.00
CA ALA A 5 -42.58 -20.13 -8.19
C ALA A 5 -41.27 -20.90 -8.44
N VAL A 6 -41.35 -22.20 -8.72
CA VAL A 6 -40.20 -23.03 -9.09
C VAL A 6 -39.73 -22.74 -10.53
N GLU A 7 -40.63 -22.39 -11.45
CA GLU A 7 -40.27 -21.97 -12.82
C GLU A 7 -39.59 -20.60 -12.85
N SER A 8 -40.04 -19.62 -12.05
CA SER A 8 -39.36 -18.30 -11.97
C SER A 8 -38.03 -18.35 -11.21
N ILE A 9 -37.90 -19.26 -10.24
CA ILE A 9 -36.61 -19.59 -9.62
C ILE A 9 -35.73 -20.35 -10.62
N GLY A 10 -36.33 -21.23 -11.44
CA GLY A 10 -35.71 -22.10 -12.44
C GLY A 10 -34.80 -21.38 -13.43
N ASP A 11 -35.20 -20.23 -13.93
CA ASP A 11 -34.38 -19.40 -14.85
C ASP A 11 -33.12 -18.80 -14.16
N GLY A 12 -33.10 -18.77 -12.82
CA GLY A 12 -31.94 -18.37 -12.01
C GLY A 12 -31.15 -19.54 -11.39
N VAL A 13 -31.68 -20.77 -11.41
CA VAL A 13 -31.01 -21.96 -10.85
C VAL A 13 -29.79 -22.28 -11.70
N GLY A 14 -28.60 -22.02 -11.15
CA GLY A 14 -27.30 -22.25 -11.79
C GLY A 14 -26.42 -21.01 -11.89
N ARG A 15 -26.99 -19.81 -11.67
CA ARG A 15 -26.25 -18.55 -11.65
C ARG A 15 -25.93 -18.11 -10.23
N PHE A 16 -24.96 -18.76 -9.58
CA PHE A 16 -24.52 -18.41 -8.23
C PHE A 16 -24.13 -16.92 -8.08
N MET A 17 -24.36 -16.36 -6.89
CA MET A 17 -23.91 -15.01 -6.55
C MET A 17 -22.39 -14.94 -6.67
N LYS A 18 -21.90 -13.88 -7.34
CA LYS A 18 -20.47 -13.62 -7.44
C LYS A 18 -19.95 -13.08 -6.12
N ARG A 19 -18.72 -13.46 -5.75
CA ARG A 19 -18.06 -12.97 -4.54
C ARG A 19 -17.69 -11.49 -4.73
N PHE A 20 -18.14 -10.64 -3.81
CA PHE A 20 -17.67 -9.26 -3.71
C PHE A 20 -16.30 -9.23 -3.02
N VAL A 21 -15.34 -8.52 -3.61
CA VAL A 21 -14.02 -8.29 -3.04
C VAL A 21 -13.77 -6.78 -2.99
N ILE A 22 -13.68 -6.23 -1.77
CA ILE A 22 -13.63 -4.77 -1.56
C ILE A 22 -12.42 -4.10 -2.22
N THR A 23 -11.30 -4.82 -2.32
CA THR A 23 -10.06 -4.31 -2.90
C THR A 23 -9.98 -4.49 -4.42
N ARG A 24 -10.90 -5.25 -5.03
CA ARG A 24 -10.86 -5.60 -6.46
C ARG A 24 -12.02 -4.96 -7.21
N TRP A 25 -11.98 -3.64 -7.31
CA TRP A 25 -13.09 -2.86 -7.87
C TRP A 25 -13.46 -3.24 -9.30
N ILE A 26 -12.51 -3.78 -10.08
CA ILE A 26 -12.75 -4.31 -11.42
C ILE A 26 -13.81 -5.44 -11.44
N GLU A 27 -13.96 -6.21 -10.35
CA GLU A 27 -14.93 -7.30 -10.22
C GLU A 27 -16.31 -6.82 -9.72
N VAL A 28 -16.44 -5.56 -9.32
CA VAL A 28 -17.65 -5.06 -8.67
C VAL A 28 -18.83 -4.93 -9.63
N GLY A 29 -18.59 -4.49 -10.87
CA GLY A 29 -19.63 -4.42 -11.89
C GLY A 29 -20.36 -5.75 -12.07
N PRO A 30 -19.65 -6.85 -12.40
CA PRO A 30 -20.28 -8.16 -12.57
C PRO A 30 -21.02 -8.69 -11.32
N VAL A 31 -20.60 -8.30 -10.11
CA VAL A 31 -21.29 -8.65 -8.86
C VAL A 31 -22.60 -7.88 -8.75
N ILE A 32 -22.59 -6.57 -8.96
CA ILE A 32 -23.78 -5.72 -8.85
C ILE A 32 -24.79 -6.06 -9.95
N GLU A 33 -24.32 -6.32 -11.18
CA GLU A 33 -25.16 -6.81 -12.27
C GLU A 33 -25.91 -8.08 -11.85
N ARG A 34 -25.21 -9.05 -11.25
CA ARG A 34 -25.84 -10.28 -10.77
C ARG A 34 -26.88 -10.02 -9.67
N VAL A 35 -26.61 -9.09 -8.76
CA VAL A 35 -27.57 -8.68 -7.71
C VAL A 35 -28.83 -8.08 -8.33
N ILE A 36 -28.67 -7.20 -9.32
CA ILE A 36 -29.78 -6.53 -10.02
C ILE A 36 -30.59 -7.55 -10.83
N ASP A 37 -29.92 -8.39 -11.63
CA ASP A 37 -30.57 -9.42 -12.46
C ASP A 37 -31.42 -10.39 -11.63
N GLN A 38 -30.96 -10.70 -10.40
CA GLN A 38 -31.64 -11.64 -9.51
C GLN A 38 -32.48 -10.93 -8.43
N TRP A 39 -32.70 -9.63 -8.52
CA TRP A 39 -33.33 -8.87 -7.43
C TRP A 39 -34.71 -9.39 -7.05
N SER A 40 -35.56 -9.69 -8.04
CA SER A 40 -36.90 -10.26 -7.82
C SER A 40 -36.83 -11.64 -7.16
N ILE A 41 -35.92 -12.50 -7.63
CA ILE A 41 -35.69 -13.84 -7.08
C ILE A 41 -35.19 -13.76 -5.64
N LEU A 42 -34.27 -12.83 -5.35
CA LEU A 42 -33.77 -12.59 -3.99
C LEU A 42 -34.90 -12.14 -3.06
N LYS A 43 -35.80 -11.26 -3.52
CA LYS A 43 -36.98 -10.86 -2.75
C LYS A 43 -37.90 -12.05 -2.49
N GLU A 44 -38.26 -12.83 -3.51
CA GLU A 44 -39.12 -14.01 -3.34
C GLU A 44 -38.49 -15.03 -2.37
N TYR A 45 -37.20 -15.33 -2.54
CA TYR A 45 -36.51 -16.30 -1.71
C TYR A 45 -36.41 -15.85 -0.23
N PHE A 46 -35.91 -14.64 0.02
CA PHE A 46 -35.65 -14.17 1.39
C PHE A 46 -36.91 -13.67 2.10
N LEU A 47 -37.87 -13.08 1.39
CA LEU A 47 -39.05 -12.46 2.01
C LEU A 47 -40.26 -13.40 2.04
N VAL A 48 -40.36 -14.36 1.11
CA VAL A 48 -41.53 -15.25 1.00
C VAL A 48 -41.17 -16.70 1.32
N TYR A 49 -40.23 -17.29 0.60
CA TYR A 49 -39.91 -18.72 0.70
C TYR A 49 -39.28 -19.11 2.04
N LEU A 50 -38.20 -18.42 2.46
CA LEU A 50 -37.50 -18.74 3.70
C LEU A 50 -38.38 -18.64 4.96
N PRO A 51 -39.19 -17.58 5.16
CA PRO A 51 -40.10 -17.50 6.30
C PRO A 51 -41.19 -18.58 6.31
N LYS A 52 -41.63 -19.04 5.12
CA LYS A 52 -42.61 -20.14 5.00
C LYS A 52 -42.03 -21.48 5.47
N ILE A 53 -40.78 -21.78 5.15
CA ILE A 53 -40.15 -23.06 5.48
C ILE A 53 -39.54 -23.09 6.88
N ASN A 54 -38.98 -21.97 7.34
CA ASN A 54 -38.37 -21.87 8.66
C ASN A 54 -38.91 -20.64 9.40
N LYS A 55 -39.94 -20.84 10.21
CA LYS A 55 -40.56 -19.75 11.00
C LYS A 55 -39.57 -19.08 11.97
N ASN A 56 -38.56 -19.79 12.45
CA ASN A 56 -37.54 -19.25 13.37
C ASN A 56 -36.52 -18.34 12.65
N ILE A 57 -36.49 -18.31 11.31
CA ILE A 57 -35.58 -17.44 10.55
C ILE A 57 -35.80 -15.96 10.84
N ILE A 58 -37.01 -15.58 11.26
CA ILE A 58 -37.40 -14.19 11.57
C ILE A 58 -36.56 -13.64 12.74
N ASN A 59 -36.11 -14.53 13.64
CA ASN A 59 -35.26 -14.16 14.76
C ASN A 59 -33.78 -14.04 14.38
N ASN A 60 -33.37 -14.51 13.19
CA ASN A 60 -31.99 -14.51 12.74
C ASN A 60 -31.55 -13.11 12.29
N ASP A 61 -30.50 -12.57 12.92
CA ASP A 61 -30.04 -11.20 12.63
C ASP A 61 -29.46 -11.01 11.22
N ARG A 62 -28.86 -12.06 10.62
CA ARG A 62 -28.38 -11.97 9.23
C ARG A 62 -29.56 -11.84 8.27
N TRP A 63 -30.60 -12.62 8.48
CA TRP A 63 -31.82 -12.53 7.69
C TRP A 63 -32.50 -11.17 7.85
N LYS A 64 -32.63 -10.66 9.08
CA LYS A 64 -33.19 -9.31 9.33
C LYS A 64 -32.44 -8.23 8.56
N ARG A 65 -31.10 -8.29 8.54
CA ARG A 65 -30.27 -7.36 7.75
C ARG A 65 -30.58 -7.44 6.26
N ILE A 66 -30.64 -8.65 5.69
CA ILE A 66 -30.93 -8.84 4.26
C ILE A 66 -32.35 -8.36 3.94
N LYS A 67 -33.35 -8.76 4.73
CA LYS A 67 -34.73 -8.31 4.61
C LYS A 67 -34.83 -6.79 4.57
N ASN A 68 -34.20 -6.11 5.54
CA ASN A 68 -34.24 -4.65 5.61
C ASN A 68 -33.67 -3.99 4.35
N GLN A 69 -32.63 -4.56 3.74
CA GLN A 69 -32.05 -4.04 2.50
C GLN A 69 -32.95 -4.32 1.28
N LEU A 70 -33.56 -5.51 1.20
CA LEU A 70 -34.45 -5.91 0.09
C LEU A 70 -35.81 -5.20 0.10
N ASP A 71 -36.30 -4.81 1.28
CA ASP A 71 -37.55 -4.05 1.43
C ASP A 71 -37.37 -2.57 1.05
N GLN A 72 -36.15 -2.04 1.20
CA GLN A 72 -35.86 -0.63 0.90
C GLN A 72 -35.65 -0.42 -0.59
N GLN A 73 -36.57 0.31 -1.24
CA GLN A 73 -36.42 0.73 -2.64
C GLN A 73 -35.11 1.49 -2.90
N GLN A 74 -34.66 2.28 -1.92
CA GLN A 74 -33.40 3.02 -1.99
C GLN A 74 -32.19 2.11 -2.25
N THR A 75 -32.20 0.87 -1.75
CA THR A 75 -31.11 -0.09 -1.97
C THR A 75 -30.96 -0.45 -3.43
N PHE A 76 -32.08 -0.74 -4.11
CA PHE A 76 -32.07 -1.09 -5.53
C PHE A 76 -31.58 0.08 -6.38
N VAL A 77 -32.08 1.29 -6.11
CA VAL A 77 -31.68 2.52 -6.81
C VAL A 77 -30.18 2.80 -6.61
N ARG A 78 -29.64 2.54 -5.42
CA ARG A 78 -28.19 2.64 -5.14
C ARG A 78 -27.38 1.63 -5.96
N PHE A 79 -27.84 0.39 -6.09
CA PHE A 79 -27.16 -0.59 -6.96
C PHE A 79 -27.13 -0.11 -8.41
N GLN A 80 -28.24 0.42 -8.93
CA GLN A 80 -28.29 0.99 -10.29
C GLN A 80 -27.29 2.14 -10.46
N PHE A 81 -27.22 3.05 -9.50
CA PHE A 81 -26.27 4.16 -9.52
C PHE A 81 -24.80 3.70 -9.46
N VAL A 82 -24.47 2.77 -8.56
CA VAL A 82 -23.10 2.26 -8.45
C VAL A 82 -22.71 1.49 -9.70
N LEU A 83 -23.64 0.75 -10.32
CA LEU A 83 -23.40 0.08 -11.60
C LEU A 83 -23.15 1.09 -12.73
N TYR A 84 -23.91 2.19 -12.77
CA TYR A 84 -23.67 3.30 -13.69
C TYR A 84 -22.26 3.87 -13.52
N VAL A 85 -21.88 4.20 -12.28
CA VAL A 85 -20.53 4.72 -11.96
C VAL A 85 -19.45 3.73 -12.39
N TYR A 86 -19.62 2.44 -12.11
CA TYR A 86 -18.68 1.42 -12.57
C TYR A 86 -18.56 1.41 -14.10
N ARG A 87 -19.68 1.28 -14.83
CA ARG A 87 -19.68 1.10 -16.29
C ARG A 87 -19.11 2.32 -17.03
N HIS A 88 -19.49 3.52 -16.61
CA HIS A 88 -19.21 4.74 -17.38
C HIS A 88 -18.00 5.53 -16.89
N ILE A 89 -17.52 5.28 -15.66
CA ILE A 89 -16.37 6.00 -15.10
C ILE A 89 -15.18 5.07 -14.91
N PHE A 90 -15.37 3.88 -14.33
CA PHE A 90 -14.24 3.06 -13.86
C PHE A 90 -13.89 1.85 -14.72
N SER A 91 -14.84 1.29 -15.48
CA SER A 91 -14.61 0.04 -16.21
C SER A 91 -13.46 0.16 -17.21
N LYS A 92 -13.49 1.17 -18.10
CA LYS A 92 -12.40 1.43 -19.06
C LYS A 92 -11.03 1.61 -18.37
N PRO A 93 -10.84 2.58 -17.45
CA PRO A 93 -9.52 2.81 -16.87
C PRO A 93 -9.02 1.65 -16.01
N LEU A 94 -9.90 0.93 -15.30
CA LEU A 94 -9.48 -0.25 -14.53
C LEU A 94 -9.04 -1.40 -15.42
N THR A 95 -9.74 -1.65 -16.53
CA THR A 95 -9.32 -2.67 -17.50
C THR A 95 -8.04 -2.24 -18.23
N TRP A 96 -7.89 -0.96 -18.55
CA TRP A 96 -6.68 -0.40 -19.17
C TRP A 96 -5.45 -0.59 -18.27
N LEU A 97 -5.56 -0.30 -16.96
CA LEU A 97 -4.49 -0.51 -15.97
C LEU A 97 -4.07 -1.99 -15.77
N GLN A 98 -4.82 -2.94 -16.33
CA GLN A 98 -4.56 -4.38 -16.26
C GLN A 98 -3.80 -4.93 -17.47
N GLN A 99 -3.60 -4.10 -18.50
CA GLN A 99 -2.89 -4.50 -19.72
C GLN A 99 -1.42 -4.82 -19.41
N SER A 100 -0.80 -5.64 -20.26
CA SER A 100 0.62 -6.04 -20.14
C SER A 100 1.56 -5.23 -21.02
N GLU A 101 0.99 -4.48 -21.97
CA GLU A 101 1.76 -3.67 -22.90
C GLU A 101 2.30 -2.40 -22.20
N PRO A 102 3.40 -1.80 -22.68
CA PRO A 102 3.96 -0.60 -22.08
C PRO A 102 3.13 0.65 -22.41
N LEU A 103 2.26 1.08 -21.49
CA LEU A 103 1.30 2.17 -21.74
C LEU A 103 1.62 3.47 -20.97
N VAL A 104 2.84 3.62 -20.45
CA VAL A 104 3.26 4.77 -19.63
C VAL A 104 3.07 6.12 -20.35
N HIS A 105 3.19 6.13 -21.67
CA HIS A 105 3.01 7.29 -22.53
C HIS A 105 1.59 7.86 -22.57
N MET A 106 0.59 7.06 -22.23
CA MET A 106 -0.82 7.48 -22.11
C MET A 106 -1.27 7.65 -20.66
N LEU A 107 -0.46 7.22 -19.68
CA LEU A 107 -0.85 7.18 -18.26
C LEU A 107 -1.34 8.54 -17.74
N PHE A 108 -0.61 9.62 -18.01
CA PHE A 108 -1.00 10.94 -17.53
C PHE A 108 -2.34 11.39 -18.15
N GLU A 109 -2.55 11.11 -19.44
CA GLU A 109 -3.75 11.49 -20.17
C GLU A 109 -4.97 10.69 -19.71
N GLU A 110 -4.87 9.36 -19.62
CA GLU A 110 -5.94 8.51 -19.11
C GLU A 110 -6.29 8.82 -17.64
N CYS A 111 -5.29 9.16 -16.80
CA CYS A 111 -5.56 9.66 -15.44
C CYS A 111 -6.30 11.00 -15.45
N SER A 112 -5.91 11.90 -16.35
CA SER A 112 -6.52 13.23 -16.50
C SER A 112 -7.96 13.12 -16.96
N ASP A 113 -8.24 12.21 -17.88
CA ASP A 113 -9.56 11.95 -18.42
C ASP A 113 -10.46 11.27 -17.41
N LEU A 114 -9.97 10.29 -16.64
CA LEU A 114 -10.70 9.73 -15.50
C LEU A 114 -11.13 10.83 -14.52
N PHE A 115 -10.18 11.69 -14.12
CA PHE A 115 -10.50 12.79 -13.20
C PHE A 115 -11.53 13.76 -13.80
N ARG A 116 -11.36 14.14 -15.07
CA ARG A 116 -12.30 15.01 -15.78
C ARG A 116 -13.69 14.39 -15.90
N ASN A 117 -13.79 13.09 -16.20
CA ASN A 117 -15.05 12.37 -16.35
C ASN A 117 -15.85 12.36 -15.03
N VAL A 118 -15.17 12.16 -13.90
CA VAL A 118 -15.78 12.31 -12.57
C VAL A 118 -16.28 13.74 -12.35
N LEU A 119 -15.48 14.76 -12.67
CA LEU A 119 -15.90 16.16 -12.49
C LEU A 119 -17.12 16.51 -13.34
N ILE A 120 -17.15 16.11 -14.62
CA ILE A 120 -18.28 16.38 -15.54
C ILE A 120 -19.58 15.78 -15.00
N SER A 121 -19.50 14.73 -14.18
CA SER A 121 -20.68 14.10 -13.61
C SER A 121 -21.46 15.00 -12.62
N PHE A 122 -20.81 15.99 -12.00
CA PHE A 122 -21.45 16.81 -10.96
C PHE A 122 -21.04 18.29 -10.88
N ILE A 123 -19.99 18.72 -11.56
CA ILE A 123 -19.52 20.11 -11.65
C ILE A 123 -19.97 20.72 -12.97
N LYS A 124 -20.37 22.00 -12.98
CA LYS A 124 -20.85 22.67 -14.19
C LYS A 124 -19.81 22.66 -15.32
N ASP A 125 -20.27 22.44 -16.55
CA ASP A 125 -19.39 22.15 -17.69
C ASP A 125 -18.49 23.35 -18.05
N ASP A 126 -18.98 24.58 -17.91
CA ASP A 126 -18.22 25.82 -18.11
C ASP A 126 -17.01 25.94 -17.18
N LEU A 127 -17.06 25.28 -16.02
CA LEU A 127 -15.95 25.24 -15.08
C LEU A 127 -14.91 24.17 -15.41
N ILE A 128 -15.15 23.29 -16.39
CA ILE A 128 -14.30 22.15 -16.72
C ILE A 128 -13.72 22.24 -18.14
N MET A 129 -14.56 22.64 -19.10
CA MET A 129 -14.20 22.67 -20.52
C MET A 129 -12.92 23.49 -20.75
N ASN A 130 -12.04 22.99 -21.61
CA ASN A 130 -10.78 23.63 -22.02
C ASN A 130 -9.80 23.97 -20.86
N LYS A 131 -10.03 23.47 -19.64
CA LYS A 131 -9.10 23.67 -18.53
C LYS A 131 -8.03 22.59 -18.48
N THR A 132 -6.81 23.00 -18.20
CA THR A 132 -5.70 22.10 -17.86
C THR A 132 -5.96 21.40 -16.52
N VAL A 133 -5.32 20.26 -16.28
CA VAL A 133 -5.41 19.51 -15.01
C VAL A 133 -5.11 20.41 -13.79
N LYS A 134 -4.08 21.26 -13.88
CA LYS A 134 -3.72 22.23 -12.84
C LYS A 134 -4.86 23.21 -12.52
N GLN A 135 -5.58 23.68 -13.55
CA GLN A 135 -6.75 24.54 -13.38
C GLN A 135 -7.98 23.78 -12.86
N LEU A 136 -8.10 22.48 -13.14
CA LEU A 136 -9.16 21.64 -12.54
C LEU A 136 -8.93 21.45 -11.03
N PHE A 137 -7.66 21.41 -10.60
CA PHE A 137 -7.31 21.26 -9.19
C PHE A 137 -7.77 22.45 -8.33
N SER A 138 -7.78 23.65 -8.90
CA SER A 138 -8.19 24.89 -8.20
C SER A 138 -9.71 25.09 -8.10
N ILE A 139 -10.54 24.21 -8.69
CA ILE A 139 -11.99 24.31 -8.58
C ILE A 139 -12.43 23.94 -7.15
N ALA A 140 -13.22 24.80 -6.51
CA ALA A 140 -13.88 24.51 -5.25
C ALA A 140 -15.03 23.51 -5.46
N LEU A 141 -14.73 22.21 -5.34
CA LEU A 141 -15.65 21.11 -5.66
C LEU A 141 -16.85 20.99 -4.70
N ASN A 142 -16.70 21.46 -3.46
CA ASN A 142 -17.73 21.45 -2.42
C ASN A 142 -18.71 22.63 -2.53
N SER A 143 -18.43 23.63 -3.38
CA SER A 143 -19.30 24.78 -3.56
C SER A 143 -20.54 24.39 -4.37
N GLN A 144 -21.72 24.51 -3.76
CA GLN A 144 -23.01 24.26 -4.43
C GLN A 144 -23.18 25.15 -5.67
N ALA A 145 -22.61 26.36 -5.67
CA ALA A 145 -22.65 27.26 -6.82
C ALA A 145 -21.88 26.72 -8.04
N ASN A 146 -20.88 25.86 -7.82
CA ASN A 146 -20.10 25.23 -8.88
C ASN A 146 -20.68 23.89 -9.35
N GLN A 147 -21.61 23.32 -8.58
CA GLN A 147 -22.20 22.01 -8.86
C GLN A 147 -23.41 22.12 -9.79
N LYS A 148 -23.69 21.03 -10.49
CA LYS A 148 -24.89 20.85 -11.30
C LYS A 148 -26.13 20.71 -10.39
N PRO A 149 -27.31 21.19 -10.83
CA PRO A 149 -28.58 20.87 -10.18
C PRO A 149 -28.91 19.37 -10.30
N ASP A 150 -29.80 18.85 -9.46
CA ASP A 150 -30.17 17.42 -9.39
C ASP A 150 -30.57 16.83 -10.76
N SER A 151 -31.32 17.61 -11.53
CA SER A 151 -31.78 17.22 -12.88
C SER A 151 -30.65 17.03 -13.89
N LYS A 152 -29.47 17.61 -13.63
CA LYS A 152 -28.30 17.57 -14.51
C LYS A 152 -27.14 16.74 -13.94
N LEU A 153 -27.27 16.14 -12.76
CA LEU A 153 -26.27 15.21 -12.25
C LEU A 153 -26.25 13.94 -13.09
N GLU A 154 -25.07 13.49 -13.51
CA GLU A 154 -24.96 12.25 -14.27
C GLU A 154 -25.13 11.05 -13.34
N ILE A 155 -26.24 10.31 -13.45
CA ILE A 155 -26.55 9.16 -12.59
C ILE A 155 -27.03 7.93 -13.37
N GLY A 156 -27.14 8.04 -14.70
CA GLY A 156 -27.68 7.02 -15.58
C GLY A 156 -29.21 7.03 -15.69
N GLU A 157 -29.72 6.70 -16.88
CA GLU A 157 -31.15 6.72 -17.17
C GLU A 157 -31.93 5.66 -16.37
N THR A 158 -31.37 4.47 -16.20
CA THR A 158 -31.98 3.41 -15.37
C THR A 158 -32.19 3.89 -13.94
N THR A 159 -31.18 4.53 -13.34
CA THR A 159 -31.29 5.12 -12.00
C THR A 159 -32.35 6.22 -11.95
N ARG A 160 -32.42 7.10 -12.98
CA ARG A 160 -33.46 8.15 -13.05
C ARG A 160 -34.86 7.58 -13.09
N ASN A 161 -35.07 6.49 -13.82
CA ASN A 161 -36.37 5.83 -13.92
C ASN A 161 -36.79 5.23 -12.58
N GLU A 162 -35.89 4.53 -11.89
CA GLU A 162 -36.17 3.96 -10.56
C GLU A 162 -36.41 5.03 -9.50
N LEU A 163 -35.77 6.21 -9.63
CA LEU A 163 -36.01 7.33 -8.75
C LEU A 163 -37.44 7.86 -8.85
N LYS A 164 -38.14 7.76 -9.99
CA LYS A 164 -39.48 8.38 -10.18
C LYS A 164 -40.46 7.93 -9.09
N GLU A 165 -40.41 6.66 -8.73
CA GLU A 165 -41.26 6.00 -7.74
C GLU A 165 -40.90 6.32 -6.28
N MET A 166 -39.78 7.01 -6.02
CA MET A 166 -39.34 7.35 -4.66
C MET A 166 -40.02 8.61 -4.11
N SER A 167 -40.12 8.70 -2.78
CA SER A 167 -40.59 9.89 -2.07
C SER A 167 -39.66 11.09 -2.30
N THR A 168 -40.19 12.31 -2.16
CA THR A 168 -39.41 13.55 -2.31
C THR A 168 -38.24 13.63 -1.31
N ASN A 169 -38.45 13.19 -0.07
CA ASN A 169 -37.41 13.22 0.96
C ASN A 169 -36.28 12.21 0.64
N ASP A 170 -36.62 11.03 0.15
CA ASP A 170 -35.63 10.01 -0.19
C ASP A 170 -34.85 10.39 -1.46
N LYS A 171 -35.49 11.06 -2.43
CA LYS A 171 -34.84 11.66 -3.60
C LYS A 171 -33.81 12.70 -3.18
N ALA A 172 -34.17 13.64 -2.31
CA ALA A 172 -33.25 14.66 -1.79
C ALA A 172 -32.05 14.01 -1.08
N THR A 173 -32.32 13.02 -0.22
CA THR A 173 -31.26 12.24 0.45
C THR A 173 -30.36 11.51 -0.56
N PHE A 174 -30.94 10.91 -1.60
CA PHE A 174 -30.18 10.24 -2.65
C PHE A 174 -29.26 11.20 -3.39
N PHE A 175 -29.75 12.36 -3.84
CA PHE A 175 -28.94 13.35 -4.55
C PHE A 175 -27.85 13.98 -3.68
N SER A 176 -28.10 14.16 -2.38
CA SER A 176 -27.06 14.54 -1.42
C SER A 176 -25.95 13.49 -1.35
N ASN A 177 -26.32 12.20 -1.28
CA ASN A 177 -25.35 11.11 -1.26
C ASN A 177 -24.57 10.99 -2.59
N VAL A 178 -25.21 11.19 -3.74
CA VAL A 178 -24.55 11.20 -5.05
C VAL A 178 -23.46 12.27 -5.12
N ARG A 179 -23.77 13.50 -4.67
CA ARG A 179 -22.79 14.59 -4.60
C ARG A 179 -21.63 14.25 -3.69
N PHE A 180 -21.93 13.69 -2.52
CA PHE A 180 -20.91 13.26 -1.58
C PHE A 180 -19.99 12.20 -2.21
N ILE A 181 -20.55 11.18 -2.88
CA ILE A 181 -19.79 10.14 -3.56
C ILE A 181 -18.87 10.73 -4.64
N TYR A 182 -19.40 11.58 -5.53
CA TYR A 182 -18.57 12.20 -6.57
C TYR A 182 -17.49 13.12 -6.00
N LEU A 183 -17.80 13.87 -4.94
CA LEU A 183 -16.82 14.69 -4.23
C LEU A 183 -15.71 13.83 -3.62
N SER A 184 -16.07 12.74 -2.92
CA SER A 184 -15.11 11.81 -2.31
C SER A 184 -14.23 11.15 -3.36
N ILE A 185 -14.80 10.66 -4.47
CA ILE A 185 -14.02 10.11 -5.59
C ILE A 185 -13.06 11.18 -6.12
N SER A 186 -13.54 12.40 -6.37
CA SER A 186 -12.71 13.48 -6.91
C SER A 186 -11.54 13.84 -5.98
N GLN A 187 -11.78 13.89 -4.67
CA GLN A 187 -10.75 14.15 -3.66
C GLN A 187 -9.72 13.02 -3.62
N GLU A 188 -10.17 11.77 -3.68
CA GLU A 188 -9.28 10.62 -3.68
C GLU A 188 -8.42 10.56 -4.96
N LEU A 189 -9.02 10.77 -6.13
CA LEU A 189 -8.27 10.83 -7.39
C LEU A 189 -7.24 11.96 -7.41
N LYS A 190 -7.57 13.14 -6.86
CA LYS A 190 -6.58 14.24 -6.69
C LYS A 190 -5.39 13.82 -5.82
N ARG A 191 -5.63 12.97 -4.82
CA ARG A 191 -4.63 12.52 -3.86
C ARG A 191 -3.76 11.38 -4.41
N THR A 192 -4.34 10.47 -5.18
CA THR A 192 -3.69 9.22 -5.58
C THR A 192 -3.15 9.21 -7.00
N LEU A 193 -3.79 9.92 -7.94
CA LEU A 193 -3.34 9.92 -9.34
C LEU A 193 -2.11 10.83 -9.53
N PRO A 194 -1.21 10.50 -10.49
CA PRO A 194 0.01 11.27 -10.76
C PRO A 194 -0.25 12.57 -11.55
N LEU A 195 -1.33 13.30 -11.25
CA LEU A 195 -1.80 14.46 -12.00
C LEU A 195 -0.94 15.72 -11.81
N ASN A 196 -0.07 15.73 -10.80
CA ASN A 196 0.95 16.75 -10.58
C ASN A 196 2.36 16.30 -11.04
N ASN A 197 2.50 15.11 -11.62
CA ASN A 197 3.78 14.58 -12.05
C ASN A 197 4.16 15.13 -13.44
N GLU A 198 5.08 16.08 -13.46
CA GLU A 198 5.55 16.74 -14.69
C GLU A 198 6.28 15.77 -15.63
N PHE A 199 7.09 14.86 -15.08
CA PHE A 199 7.77 13.83 -15.86
C PHE A 199 6.78 12.99 -16.66
N LEU A 200 5.77 12.40 -16.01
CA LEU A 200 4.76 11.56 -16.67
C LEU A 200 3.92 12.33 -17.67
N ARG A 201 3.65 13.62 -17.43
CA ARG A 201 3.00 14.50 -18.40
C ARG A 201 3.80 14.61 -19.71
N HIS A 202 5.12 14.67 -19.62
CA HIS A 202 5.99 14.82 -20.79
C HIS A 202 6.35 13.50 -21.48
N VAL A 203 6.27 12.36 -20.78
CA VAL A 203 6.54 11.00 -21.33
C VAL A 203 5.68 10.67 -22.56
N ARG A 204 4.53 11.32 -22.75
CA ARG A 204 3.70 11.22 -23.98
C ARG A 204 4.46 11.44 -25.28
N PHE A 205 5.65 12.08 -25.24
CA PHE A 205 6.44 12.36 -26.43
C PHE A 205 6.79 11.11 -27.26
N ILE A 206 6.79 9.92 -26.63
CA ILE A 206 7.06 8.66 -27.33
C ILE A 206 5.87 8.13 -28.14
N HIS A 207 4.71 8.77 -28.05
CA HIS A 207 3.53 8.40 -28.84
C HIS A 207 3.76 8.72 -30.33
N PRO A 208 3.55 7.76 -31.26
CA PRO A 208 3.84 7.95 -32.69
C PRO A 208 3.14 9.19 -33.30
N LEU A 209 1.85 9.36 -33.00
CA LEU A 209 1.04 10.51 -33.45
C LEU A 209 1.52 11.87 -32.93
N LEU A 210 2.32 11.92 -31.85
CA LEU A 210 2.84 13.17 -31.31
C LEU A 210 4.22 13.53 -31.86
N ARG A 211 4.82 12.70 -32.70
CA ARG A 211 6.19 12.86 -33.23
C ARG A 211 6.47 14.27 -33.77
N GLN A 212 5.55 14.81 -34.55
CA GLN A 212 5.70 16.10 -35.24
C GLN A 212 5.04 17.28 -34.51
N HIS A 213 4.46 17.05 -33.34
CA HIS A 213 3.82 18.12 -32.58
C HIS A 213 4.88 19.08 -31.99
N GLU A 214 4.62 20.39 -32.06
CA GLU A 214 5.59 21.45 -31.73
C GLU A 214 6.21 21.32 -30.34
N SER A 215 5.42 20.88 -29.35
CA SER A 215 5.84 20.75 -27.96
C SER A 215 6.55 19.42 -27.63
N THR A 216 6.57 18.46 -28.55
CA THR A 216 7.08 17.11 -28.31
C THR A 216 8.58 17.10 -28.09
N ARG A 217 9.34 17.85 -28.88
CA ARG A 217 10.79 18.00 -28.70
C ARG A 217 11.13 18.57 -27.32
N ASN A 218 10.40 19.59 -26.88
CA ASN A 218 10.60 20.17 -25.54
C ASN A 218 10.25 19.16 -24.44
N SER A 219 9.18 18.38 -24.63
CA SER A 219 8.78 17.33 -23.69
C SER A 219 9.84 16.24 -23.55
N MET A 220 10.42 15.77 -24.66
CA MET A 220 11.55 14.85 -24.66
C MET A 220 12.73 15.43 -23.85
N MET A 221 13.08 16.71 -24.08
CA MET A 221 14.19 17.35 -23.37
C MET A 221 13.94 17.54 -21.87
N ILE A 222 12.69 17.71 -21.45
CA ILE A 222 12.33 17.75 -20.02
C ILE A 222 12.55 16.37 -19.40
N VAL A 223 12.00 15.31 -20.02
CA VAL A 223 12.16 13.92 -19.55
C VAL A 223 13.63 13.50 -19.49
N ALA A 224 14.43 13.86 -20.49
CA ALA A 224 15.85 13.53 -20.54
C ALA A 224 16.66 14.14 -19.39
N ARG A 225 16.34 15.39 -18.99
CA ARG A 225 17.03 16.10 -17.90
C ARG A 225 16.68 15.55 -16.52
N GLU A 226 15.49 14.99 -16.36
CA GLU A 226 15.06 14.29 -15.15
C GLU A 226 15.74 12.93 -14.98
N LEU A 227 16.55 12.48 -15.96
CA LEU A 227 17.28 11.21 -15.93
C LEU A 227 18.82 11.41 -16.07
N PRO A 228 19.46 12.17 -15.15
CA PRO A 228 20.89 12.51 -15.27
C PRO A 228 21.82 11.30 -15.10
N HIS A 229 21.35 10.21 -14.50
CA HIS A 229 22.09 8.94 -14.44
C HIS A 229 22.09 8.17 -15.78
N LEU A 230 21.15 8.49 -16.67
CA LEU A 230 21.03 7.85 -17.98
C LEU A 230 21.80 8.63 -19.05
N LEU A 231 21.71 9.96 -19.03
CA LEU A 231 22.21 10.85 -20.08
C LEU A 231 23.06 11.97 -19.47
N SER A 232 24.27 12.15 -20.00
CA SER A 232 25.15 13.28 -19.71
C SER A 232 24.75 14.53 -20.49
N ASP A 233 25.30 15.70 -20.14
CA ASP A 233 25.04 16.94 -20.88
C ASP A 233 25.41 16.85 -22.37
N ASN A 234 26.49 16.12 -22.70
CA ASN A 234 26.86 15.86 -24.10
C ASN A 234 25.84 14.97 -24.82
N ASP A 235 25.26 14.00 -24.10
CA ASP A 235 24.19 13.16 -24.66
C ASP A 235 22.92 13.99 -24.94
N LEU A 236 22.65 15.05 -24.18
CA LEU A 236 21.48 15.92 -24.39
C LEU A 236 21.55 16.68 -25.71
N ASP A 237 22.73 17.17 -26.10
CA ASP A 237 22.89 17.84 -27.40
C ASP A 237 22.83 16.86 -28.56
N GLN A 238 23.40 15.66 -28.40
CA GLN A 238 23.24 14.58 -29.38
C GLN A 238 21.77 14.13 -29.50
N LEU A 239 21.05 13.99 -28.40
CA LEU A 239 19.62 13.64 -28.37
C LEU A 239 18.79 14.67 -29.15
N ARG A 240 19.07 15.97 -29.00
CA ARG A 240 18.41 17.02 -29.79
C ARG A 240 18.64 16.85 -31.29
N ALA A 241 19.86 16.52 -31.69
CA ALA A 241 20.20 16.30 -33.08
C ALA A 241 19.51 15.04 -33.63
N GLU A 242 19.54 13.92 -32.88
CA GLU A 242 18.85 12.68 -33.24
C GLU A 242 17.34 12.89 -33.39
N TRP A 243 16.71 13.63 -32.47
CA TRP A 243 15.28 13.92 -32.55
C TRP A 243 14.91 14.73 -33.80
N ARG A 244 15.74 15.72 -34.19
CA ARG A 244 15.53 16.51 -35.42
C ARG A 244 15.58 15.64 -36.69
N LEU A 245 16.39 14.59 -36.68
CA LEU A 245 16.40 13.63 -37.78
C LEU A 245 15.16 12.73 -37.73
N TYR A 246 14.84 12.20 -36.55
CA TYR A 246 13.67 11.33 -36.34
C TYR A 246 12.32 12.00 -36.67
N GLU A 247 12.12 13.26 -36.29
CA GLU A 247 10.87 14.00 -36.56
C GLU A 247 10.62 14.21 -38.07
N ASN A 248 11.69 14.18 -38.87
CA ASN A 248 11.65 14.34 -40.33
C ASN A 248 11.81 13.01 -41.09
N GLU A 249 11.90 11.88 -40.37
CA GLU A 249 11.99 10.56 -40.98
C GLU A 249 10.66 10.19 -41.67
N THR A 250 10.73 9.47 -42.78
CA THR A 250 9.54 8.87 -43.41
C THR A 250 9.23 7.55 -42.72
N ILE A 251 8.12 7.52 -41.98
CA ILE A 251 7.69 6.39 -41.16
C ILE A 251 6.43 5.76 -41.79
N PRO A 252 6.46 4.47 -42.19
CA PRO A 252 5.27 3.78 -42.69
C PRO A 252 4.15 3.72 -41.65
N ASN A 253 2.90 3.93 -42.08
CA ASN A 253 1.73 3.84 -41.18
C ASN A 253 1.59 2.43 -40.57
N GLU A 254 2.02 1.41 -41.30
CA GLU A 254 2.04 0.01 -40.90
C GLU A 254 2.80 -0.24 -39.59
N TRP A 255 3.76 0.63 -39.24
CA TRP A 255 4.57 0.47 -38.04
C TRP A 255 3.81 0.83 -36.76
N TYR A 256 2.72 1.59 -36.87
CA TYR A 256 1.94 2.02 -35.72
C TYR A 256 0.44 1.78 -35.87
N GLU A 257 -0.07 1.45 -37.06
CA GLU A 257 -1.47 1.17 -37.35
C GLU A 257 -1.66 -0.16 -38.08
N HIS A 258 -2.70 -0.91 -37.72
CA HIS A 258 -3.18 -2.08 -38.44
C HIS A 258 -4.70 -2.03 -38.64
N LYS A 259 -5.15 -2.67 -39.72
CA LYS A 259 -6.56 -2.79 -40.06
C LYS A 259 -7.16 -4.00 -39.33
N SER A 260 -8.34 -3.81 -38.74
CA SER A 260 -9.11 -4.88 -38.09
C SER A 260 -10.57 -4.83 -38.54
N ILE A 261 -11.26 -5.96 -38.50
CA ILE A 261 -12.68 -6.05 -38.86
C ILE A 261 -13.51 -5.93 -37.59
N GLY A 262 -14.39 -4.92 -37.54
CA GLY A 262 -15.35 -4.71 -36.47
C GLY A 262 -16.53 -5.67 -36.51
N VAL A 263 -17.39 -5.61 -35.49
CA VAL A 263 -18.59 -6.46 -35.34
C VAL A 263 -19.54 -6.32 -36.54
N ASP A 264 -19.60 -5.12 -37.15
CA ASP A 264 -20.46 -4.82 -38.30
C ASP A 264 -19.74 -4.94 -39.66
N SER A 265 -18.66 -5.73 -39.74
CA SER A 265 -17.80 -5.85 -40.93
C SER A 265 -17.16 -4.54 -41.42
N GLN A 266 -17.14 -3.50 -40.58
CA GLN A 266 -16.46 -2.24 -40.88
C GLN A 266 -14.96 -2.35 -40.58
N GLU A 267 -14.15 -1.76 -41.45
CA GLU A 267 -12.71 -1.67 -41.24
C GLU A 267 -12.42 -0.63 -40.14
N ILE A 268 -11.77 -1.07 -39.07
CA ILE A 268 -11.39 -0.24 -37.93
C ILE A 268 -9.86 -0.22 -37.85
N ILE A 269 -9.29 0.98 -37.82
CA ILE A 269 -7.87 1.20 -37.57
C ILE A 269 -7.60 0.97 -36.09
N LYS A 270 -6.64 0.10 -35.79
CA LYS A 270 -6.12 -0.13 -34.44
C LYS A 270 -4.64 0.21 -34.42
N TYR A 271 -4.17 0.65 -33.26
CA TYR A 271 -2.77 0.96 -33.06
C TYR A 271 -1.99 -0.27 -32.58
N HIS A 272 -0.76 -0.41 -33.05
CA HIS A 272 0.17 -1.37 -32.47
C HIS A 272 0.63 -0.91 -31.08
N PRO A 273 1.07 -1.85 -30.22
CA PRO A 273 1.78 -1.51 -28.98
C PRO A 273 2.94 -0.54 -29.27
N VAL A 274 3.17 0.40 -28.37
CA VAL A 274 4.16 1.47 -28.61
C VAL A 274 5.58 0.92 -28.75
N ASP A 275 5.92 -0.16 -28.04
CA ASP A 275 7.19 -0.86 -28.12
C ASP A 275 7.39 -1.57 -29.46
N TYR A 276 6.32 -2.10 -30.07
CA TYR A 276 6.36 -2.64 -31.42
C TYR A 276 6.75 -1.56 -32.44
N TYR A 277 6.14 -0.38 -32.36
CA TYR A 277 6.53 0.77 -33.19
C TYR A 277 8.01 1.15 -33.00
N TRP A 278 8.44 1.26 -31.74
CA TRP A 278 9.80 1.69 -31.43
C TRP A 278 10.86 0.64 -31.78
N GLU A 279 10.51 -0.65 -31.84
CA GLU A 279 11.41 -1.72 -32.30
C GLU A 279 11.98 -1.41 -33.71
N TYR A 280 11.12 -0.97 -34.63
CA TYR A 280 11.56 -0.55 -35.97
C TYR A 280 12.49 0.66 -35.94
N ILE A 281 12.20 1.65 -35.08
CA ILE A 281 13.04 2.84 -34.91
C ILE A 281 14.41 2.45 -34.34
N PHE A 282 14.45 1.55 -33.35
CA PHE A 282 15.68 1.04 -32.74
C PHE A 282 16.55 0.28 -33.74
N ALA A 283 15.93 -0.40 -34.71
CA ALA A 283 16.60 -1.18 -35.73
C ALA A 283 17.21 -0.30 -36.85
N MET A 284 16.76 0.95 -37.01
CA MET A 284 17.25 1.83 -38.08
C MET A 284 18.76 2.02 -38.03
N LYS A 285 19.41 1.89 -39.19
CA LYS A 285 20.85 2.10 -39.38
C LYS A 285 21.13 3.34 -40.22
N ASN A 286 22.23 4.02 -39.91
CA ASN A 286 22.77 5.05 -40.79
C ASN A 286 23.56 4.43 -41.95
N SER A 287 24.08 5.27 -42.85
CA SER A 287 24.86 4.83 -44.01
C SER A 287 26.13 4.03 -43.64
N SER A 288 26.61 4.16 -42.41
CA SER A 288 27.78 3.44 -41.88
C SER A 288 27.41 2.13 -41.19
N GLY A 289 26.14 1.72 -41.18
CA GLY A 289 25.67 0.50 -40.52
C GLY A 289 25.50 0.62 -39.00
N ASN A 290 25.73 1.79 -38.42
CA ASN A 290 25.55 2.05 -36.99
C ASN A 290 24.10 2.40 -36.67
N THR A 291 23.65 2.17 -35.44
CA THR A 291 22.30 2.56 -34.99
C THR A 291 22.08 4.05 -35.18
N LYS A 292 21.01 4.41 -35.91
CA LYS A 292 20.75 5.77 -36.37
C LYS A 292 20.37 6.74 -35.24
N PHE A 293 19.64 6.25 -34.24
CA PHE A 293 19.12 7.04 -33.12
C PHE A 293 19.55 6.43 -31.78
N LEU A 294 20.85 6.41 -31.49
CA LEU A 294 21.42 5.67 -30.35
C LEU A 294 20.95 6.22 -29.00
N ILE A 295 21.07 7.53 -28.80
CA ILE A 295 20.75 8.19 -27.53
C ILE A 295 19.24 8.24 -27.32
N LEU A 296 18.48 8.52 -28.38
CA LEU A 296 17.02 8.45 -28.35
C LEU A 296 16.53 7.04 -28.02
N SER A 297 17.11 6.00 -28.64
CA SER A 297 16.77 4.61 -28.34
C SER A 297 17.03 4.26 -26.87
N LYS A 298 18.15 4.74 -26.30
CA LYS A 298 18.48 4.55 -24.88
C LYS A 298 17.41 5.18 -23.99
N LEU A 299 17.04 6.43 -24.26
CA LEU A 299 16.02 7.15 -23.50
C LEU A 299 14.65 6.45 -23.56
N VAL A 300 14.19 6.10 -24.76
CA VAL A 300 12.87 5.49 -24.93
C VAL A 300 12.80 4.10 -24.30
N LYS A 301 13.84 3.26 -24.45
CA LYS A 301 13.87 1.95 -23.79
C LYS A 301 13.76 2.06 -22.26
N SER A 302 14.44 3.03 -21.66
CA SER A 302 14.32 3.29 -20.23
C SER A 302 12.91 3.73 -19.83
N ILE A 303 12.27 4.58 -20.63
CA ILE A 303 10.88 5.00 -20.37
C ILE A 303 9.91 3.82 -20.52
N LEU A 304 10.04 3.00 -21.55
CA LEU A 304 9.17 1.83 -21.79
C LEU A 304 9.31 0.75 -20.71
N SER A 305 10.37 0.79 -19.90
CA SER A 305 10.53 -0.07 -18.72
C SER A 305 9.72 0.37 -17.50
N LEU A 306 9.14 1.58 -17.53
CA LEU A 306 8.31 2.09 -16.45
C LEU A 306 6.92 1.43 -16.49
N SER A 307 6.47 0.93 -15.34
CA SER A 307 5.13 0.38 -15.22
C SER A 307 4.06 1.48 -15.32
N HIS A 308 2.96 1.17 -15.99
CA HIS A 308 1.77 2.03 -16.06
C HIS A 308 0.69 1.65 -15.03
N GLY A 309 0.89 0.57 -14.27
CA GLY A 309 -0.05 0.08 -13.27
C GLY A 309 0.57 -0.96 -12.33
N ASN A 310 -0.25 -1.61 -11.51
CA ASN A 310 0.22 -2.63 -10.56
C ASN A 310 0.00 -4.06 -11.07
N ALA A 311 -0.55 -4.22 -12.27
CA ALA A 311 -0.97 -5.52 -12.80
C ALA A 311 0.18 -6.52 -12.92
N ASP A 312 1.38 -6.08 -13.30
CA ASP A 312 2.56 -6.96 -13.35
C ASP A 312 2.94 -7.49 -11.96
N VAL A 313 2.85 -6.64 -10.94
CA VAL A 313 3.11 -7.02 -9.55
C VAL A 313 2.02 -7.99 -9.05
N GLU A 314 0.75 -7.74 -9.38
CA GLU A 314 -0.37 -8.64 -9.03
C GLU A 314 -0.31 -10.00 -9.74
N ARG A 315 0.07 -10.01 -11.02
CA ARG A 315 0.39 -11.24 -11.78
C ARG A 315 1.55 -11.97 -11.08
N GLY A 316 2.57 -11.22 -10.68
CA GLY A 316 3.61 -11.66 -9.76
C GLY A 316 3.01 -12.36 -8.55
N PHE A 317 2.26 -11.70 -7.68
CA PHE A 317 1.72 -12.35 -6.48
C PHE A 317 0.89 -13.60 -6.76
N SER A 318 0.08 -13.59 -7.83
CA SER A 318 -0.72 -14.76 -8.24
C SER A 318 0.16 -15.96 -8.60
N GLU A 319 1.26 -15.72 -9.29
CA GLU A 319 2.24 -16.75 -9.60
C GLU A 319 2.98 -17.25 -8.35
N ASN A 320 3.24 -16.38 -7.35
CA ASN A 320 3.82 -16.81 -6.08
C ASN A 320 2.85 -17.72 -5.32
N ALA A 321 1.57 -17.35 -5.28
CA ALA A 321 0.52 -18.17 -4.66
C ALA A 321 0.43 -19.57 -5.29
N SER A 322 0.69 -19.68 -6.60
CA SER A 322 0.76 -21.00 -7.27
C SER A 322 2.01 -21.82 -6.90
N LEU A 323 3.08 -21.18 -6.43
CA LEU A 323 4.35 -21.84 -6.05
C LEU A 323 4.39 -22.21 -4.57
N VAL A 324 3.82 -21.35 -3.71
CA VAL A 324 3.76 -21.51 -2.26
C VAL A 324 2.38 -22.08 -1.89
N THR A 325 2.17 -23.35 -2.21
CA THR A 325 0.98 -24.10 -1.79
C THR A 325 1.07 -24.50 -0.32
N ASP A 326 -0.02 -24.98 0.28
CA ASP A 326 -0.04 -25.43 1.67
C ASP A 326 1.06 -26.49 1.96
N ASP A 327 1.27 -27.41 1.00
CA ASP A 327 2.32 -28.45 1.05
C ASP A 327 3.75 -27.90 0.82
N ARG A 328 3.87 -26.65 0.36
CA ARG A 328 5.15 -25.97 0.07
C ARG A 328 5.32 -24.69 0.90
N SER A 329 4.60 -24.60 2.01
CA SER A 329 4.61 -23.45 2.93
C SER A 329 5.96 -23.19 3.60
N SER A 330 6.88 -24.18 3.58
CA SER A 330 8.23 -24.09 4.16
C SER A 330 9.33 -23.68 3.15
N LEU A 331 8.97 -23.30 1.91
CA LEU A 331 9.97 -22.82 0.95
C LEU A 331 10.66 -21.54 1.45
N SER A 332 11.99 -21.54 1.42
CA SER A 332 12.76 -20.32 1.68
C SER A 332 12.61 -19.30 0.54
N ASN A 333 12.87 -18.03 0.84
CA ASN A 333 12.89 -16.98 -0.19
C ASN A 333 13.84 -17.31 -1.35
N ALA A 334 14.98 -17.95 -1.07
CA ALA A 334 15.93 -18.38 -2.09
C ALA A 334 15.31 -19.42 -3.02
N SER A 335 14.59 -20.40 -2.48
CA SER A 335 13.89 -21.42 -3.28
C SER A 335 12.77 -20.81 -4.11
N ILE A 336 12.00 -19.87 -3.56
CA ILE A 336 10.97 -19.14 -4.30
C ILE A 336 11.60 -18.37 -5.47
N ASN A 337 12.67 -17.61 -5.21
CA ASN A 337 13.39 -16.86 -6.24
C ASN A 337 13.97 -17.78 -7.33
N GLY A 338 14.51 -18.95 -6.95
CA GLY A 338 15.00 -19.95 -7.91
C GLY A 338 13.90 -20.48 -8.83
N LEU A 339 12.75 -20.88 -8.27
CA LEU A 339 11.60 -21.33 -9.04
C LEU A 339 11.06 -20.24 -9.98
N ARG A 340 11.07 -18.99 -9.51
CA ARG A 340 10.69 -17.83 -10.33
C ARG A 340 11.61 -17.61 -11.48
N ALA A 341 12.91 -17.55 -11.23
CA ALA A 341 13.91 -17.43 -12.27
C ALA A 341 13.78 -18.55 -13.32
N THR A 342 13.51 -19.78 -12.91
CA THR A 342 13.25 -20.89 -13.85
C THR A 342 11.98 -20.65 -14.68
N LYS A 343 10.87 -20.27 -14.06
CA LYS A 343 9.61 -20.02 -14.76
C LYS A 343 9.74 -18.86 -15.76
N ASP A 344 10.41 -17.79 -15.37
CA ASP A 344 10.64 -16.62 -16.21
C ASP A 344 11.60 -16.96 -17.36
N ALA A 345 12.63 -17.76 -17.12
CA ALA A 345 13.51 -18.27 -18.18
C ALA A 345 12.74 -19.13 -19.20
N VAL A 346 11.83 -20.00 -18.75
CA VAL A 346 10.98 -20.79 -19.67
C VAL A 346 10.07 -19.89 -20.51
N LYS A 347 9.46 -18.87 -19.90
CA LYS A 347 8.65 -17.89 -20.64
C LYS A 347 9.47 -17.12 -21.67
N PHE A 348 10.65 -16.64 -21.27
CA PHE A 348 11.48 -15.78 -22.10
C PHE A 348 12.16 -16.55 -23.23
N TYR A 349 12.82 -17.67 -22.92
CA TYR A 349 13.63 -18.42 -23.90
C TYR A 349 12.86 -19.50 -24.65
N GLY A 350 11.77 -20.02 -24.10
CA GLY A 350 10.97 -21.09 -24.71
C GLY A 350 9.53 -20.70 -24.99
N SER A 351 9.20 -19.40 -24.97
CA SER A 351 7.82 -18.91 -25.18
C SER A 351 6.77 -19.61 -24.29
N GLY A 352 7.18 -20.00 -23.07
CA GLY A 352 6.34 -20.71 -22.11
C GLY A 352 6.40 -22.24 -22.21
N LYS A 353 7.13 -22.80 -23.17
CA LYS A 353 7.32 -24.24 -23.37
C LYS A 353 8.74 -24.66 -23.01
N VAL A 354 8.84 -25.59 -22.07
CA VAL A 354 10.14 -26.06 -21.54
C VAL A 354 11.04 -26.67 -22.61
N HIS A 355 10.46 -27.40 -23.58
CA HIS A 355 11.22 -28.07 -24.63
C HIS A 355 11.76 -27.12 -25.71
N GLU A 356 11.29 -25.87 -25.76
CA GLU A 356 11.79 -24.85 -26.69
C GLU A 356 12.93 -24.03 -26.06
N VAL A 357 13.21 -24.18 -24.77
CA VAL A 357 14.32 -23.50 -24.10
C VAL A 357 15.66 -24.04 -24.63
N PRO A 358 16.53 -23.18 -25.22
CA PRO A 358 17.80 -23.63 -25.75
C PRO A 358 18.73 -24.16 -24.65
N ILE A 359 19.25 -25.38 -24.84
CA ILE A 359 20.23 -25.97 -23.93
C ILE A 359 21.62 -25.45 -24.31
N CYS A 360 22.05 -24.38 -23.64
CA CYS A 360 23.38 -23.81 -23.85
C CYS A 360 24.45 -24.50 -22.99
N LYS A 361 25.72 -24.36 -23.39
CA LYS A 361 26.87 -24.89 -22.62
C LYS A 361 26.86 -24.40 -21.17
N GLY A 362 26.55 -23.13 -20.94
CA GLY A 362 26.47 -22.56 -19.58
C GLY A 362 25.39 -23.20 -18.71
N LEU A 363 24.27 -23.64 -19.30
CA LEU A 363 23.22 -24.38 -18.60
C LEU A 363 23.71 -25.78 -18.22
N LEU A 364 24.38 -26.48 -19.14
CA LEU A 364 24.96 -27.80 -18.88
C LEU A 364 26.00 -27.75 -17.75
N ASP A 365 26.88 -26.75 -17.77
CA ASP A 365 27.90 -26.57 -16.73
C ASP A 365 27.25 -26.19 -15.38
N SER A 366 26.21 -25.35 -15.38
CA SER A 366 25.45 -25.04 -14.16
C SER A 366 24.77 -26.27 -13.54
N VAL A 367 24.24 -27.18 -14.36
CA VAL A 367 23.63 -28.43 -13.89
C VAL A 367 24.68 -29.37 -13.29
N LYS A 368 25.84 -29.50 -13.95
CA LYS A 368 26.96 -30.31 -13.44
C LYS A 368 27.42 -29.83 -12.06
N ASP A 369 27.49 -28.51 -11.85
CA ASP A 369 27.94 -27.91 -10.60
C ASP A 369 26.86 -27.83 -9.52
N ALA A 370 25.59 -28.07 -9.85
CA ALA A 370 24.45 -27.77 -8.98
C ALA A 370 24.56 -28.47 -7.61
N HIS A 371 24.99 -29.73 -7.61
CA HIS A 371 25.17 -30.51 -6.39
C HIS A 371 26.25 -29.92 -5.48
N SER A 372 27.43 -29.60 -6.02
CA SER A 372 28.52 -29.00 -5.26
C SER A 372 28.15 -27.62 -4.73
N ARG A 373 27.44 -26.79 -5.51
CA ARG A 373 26.94 -25.48 -5.06
C ARG A 373 25.92 -25.60 -3.93
N TYR A 374 25.02 -26.58 -4.01
CA TYR A 374 24.04 -26.84 -2.95
C TYR A 374 24.72 -27.23 -1.64
N HIS A 375 25.71 -28.13 -1.67
CA HIS A 375 26.44 -28.53 -0.48
C HIS A 375 27.22 -27.36 0.15
N ALA A 376 27.89 -26.55 -0.67
CA ALA A 376 28.58 -25.36 -0.18
C ALA A 376 27.63 -24.35 0.50
N ASP A 377 26.42 -24.18 -0.05
CA ASP A 377 25.41 -23.30 0.54
C ASP A 377 24.86 -23.86 1.87
N GLN A 378 24.63 -25.17 1.95
CA GLN A 378 24.22 -25.84 3.20
C GLN A 378 25.27 -25.67 4.30
N GLU A 379 26.55 -25.88 3.99
CA GLU A 379 27.64 -25.67 4.94
C GLU A 379 27.72 -24.22 5.42
N LYS A 380 27.55 -23.26 4.51
CA LYS A 380 27.52 -21.83 4.85
C LYS A 380 26.34 -21.51 5.78
N MET A 381 25.16 -22.03 5.49
CA MET A 381 23.97 -21.82 6.32
C MET A 381 24.13 -22.43 7.72
N GLN A 382 24.72 -23.62 7.84
CA GLN A 382 25.01 -24.22 9.14
C GLN A 382 25.99 -23.38 9.96
N ARG A 383 27.02 -22.80 9.34
CA ARG A 383 27.96 -21.89 10.02
C ARG A 383 27.24 -20.64 10.53
N LEU A 384 26.41 -20.01 9.70
CA LEU A 384 25.65 -18.82 10.09
C LEU A 384 24.65 -19.09 11.23
N ILE A 385 23.99 -20.26 11.23
CA ILE A 385 23.09 -20.66 12.33
C ILE A 385 23.88 -20.79 13.62
N LYS A 386 25.03 -21.49 13.58
CA LYS A 386 25.88 -21.69 14.75
C LYS A 386 26.40 -20.35 15.31
N GLU A 387 26.89 -19.46 14.45
CA GLU A 387 27.34 -18.12 14.84
C GLU A 387 26.22 -17.30 15.50
N LYS A 388 24.98 -17.42 14.99
CA LYS A 388 23.82 -16.74 15.56
C LYS A 388 23.44 -17.30 16.93
N GLU A 389 23.43 -18.62 17.09
CA GLU A 389 23.16 -19.28 18.38
C GLU A 389 24.21 -18.92 19.43
N GLU A 390 25.49 -18.89 19.05
CA GLU A 390 26.59 -18.47 19.91
C GLU A 390 26.43 -17.00 20.35
N ALA A 391 26.06 -16.11 19.42
CA ALA A 391 25.81 -14.70 19.71
C ALA A 391 24.58 -14.49 20.63
N GLU A 392 23.48 -15.20 20.39
CA GLU A 392 22.28 -15.14 21.23
C GLU A 392 22.56 -15.67 22.65
N SER A 393 23.34 -16.75 22.78
CA SER A 393 23.75 -17.30 24.07
C SER A 393 24.66 -16.33 24.84
N ALA A 394 25.63 -15.71 24.16
CA ALA A 394 26.49 -14.68 24.75
C ALA A 394 25.69 -13.44 25.19
N ALA A 395 24.73 -12.98 24.38
CA ALA A 395 23.87 -11.86 24.73
C ALA A 395 22.98 -12.17 25.95
N LYS A 396 22.46 -13.39 26.05
CA LYS A 396 21.69 -13.84 27.22
C LYS A 396 22.55 -13.86 28.49
N LEU A 397 23.76 -14.40 28.42
CA LEU A 397 24.71 -14.41 29.54
C LEU A 397 25.05 -13.00 30.04
N LEU A 398 25.24 -12.04 29.12
CA LEU A 398 25.48 -10.64 29.48
C LEU A 398 24.26 -10.02 30.18
N LYS A 399 23.06 -10.26 29.66
CA LYS A 399 21.81 -9.74 30.25
C LYS A 399 21.54 -10.32 31.64
N ASP A 400 21.76 -11.62 31.83
CA ASP A 400 21.60 -12.27 33.13
C ASP A 400 22.62 -11.71 34.16
N ARG A 401 23.84 -11.42 33.71
CA ARG A 401 24.86 -10.77 34.54
C ARG A 401 24.50 -9.33 34.91
N GLU A 402 23.96 -8.56 33.98
CA GLU A 402 23.46 -7.19 34.26
C GLU A 402 22.32 -7.22 35.29
N LEU A 403 21.38 -8.15 35.15
CA LEU A 403 20.26 -8.30 36.09
C LEU A 403 20.76 -8.57 37.52
N LEU A 404 21.73 -9.47 37.66
CA LEU A 404 22.35 -9.76 38.96
C LEU A 404 23.03 -8.55 39.58
N LEU A 405 23.69 -7.70 38.78
CA LEU A 405 24.33 -6.47 39.26
C LEU A 405 23.28 -5.43 39.70
N ILE A 406 22.17 -5.31 38.97
CA ILE A 406 21.05 -4.43 39.34
C ILE A 406 20.40 -4.89 40.65
N GLU A 407 20.17 -6.19 40.83
CA GLU A 407 19.64 -6.74 42.08
C GLU A 407 20.58 -6.49 43.27
N GLN A 408 21.89 -6.63 43.06
CA GLN A 408 22.89 -6.30 44.08
C GLN A 408 22.88 -4.81 44.42
N GLU A 409 22.73 -3.93 43.43
CA GLU A 409 22.67 -2.48 43.64
C GLU A 409 21.42 -2.10 44.43
N GLN A 410 20.26 -2.68 44.09
CA GLN A 410 19.01 -2.41 44.80
C GLN A 410 19.09 -2.83 46.28
N LYS A 411 19.68 -3.99 46.58
CA LYS A 411 19.88 -4.43 47.97
C LYS A 411 20.71 -3.45 48.79
N LEU A 412 21.79 -2.92 48.20
CA LEU A 412 22.64 -1.92 48.86
C LEU A 412 21.92 -0.58 49.05
N ILE A 413 21.07 -0.17 48.10
CA ILE A 413 20.21 1.02 48.22
C ILE A 413 19.21 0.83 49.37
N ASP A 414 18.56 -0.33 49.44
CA ASP A 414 17.58 -0.64 50.49
C ASP A 414 18.23 -0.63 51.88
N GLU A 415 19.41 -1.25 52.01
CA GLU A 415 20.22 -1.21 53.23
C GLU A 415 20.61 0.22 53.62
N ARG A 416 21.06 1.03 52.65
CA ARG A 416 21.37 2.45 52.87
C ARG A 416 20.15 3.22 53.40
N ASN A 417 18.97 2.98 52.84
CA ASN A 417 17.73 3.63 53.26
C ASN A 417 17.31 3.23 54.69
N VAL A 418 17.62 2.00 55.13
CA VAL A 418 17.43 1.58 56.52
C VAL A 418 18.43 2.29 57.43
N LEU A 419 19.73 2.24 57.10
CA LEU A 419 20.79 2.90 57.88
C LEU A 419 20.54 4.40 58.04
N GLN A 420 20.08 5.08 56.98
CA GLN A 420 19.75 6.50 57.03
C GLN A 420 18.58 6.80 57.97
N ARG A 421 17.52 5.98 57.96
CA ARG A 421 16.40 6.12 58.89
C ARG A 421 16.83 5.91 60.34
N GLU A 422 17.71 4.95 60.59
CA GLU A 422 18.27 4.74 61.93
C GLU A 422 19.17 5.89 62.37
N LEU A 423 19.94 6.48 61.44
CA LEU A 423 20.76 7.66 61.69
C LEU A 423 19.90 8.86 62.09
N ASP A 424 18.82 9.11 61.34
CA ASP A 424 17.88 10.20 61.63
C ASP A 424 17.20 10.00 62.99
N ASN A 425 16.83 8.77 63.33
CA ASN A 425 16.28 8.43 64.65
C ASN A 425 17.30 8.65 65.77
N ALA A 426 18.56 8.25 65.58
CA ALA A 426 19.62 8.48 66.55
C ALA A 426 19.93 9.98 66.71
N SER A 427 19.85 10.76 65.63
CA SER A 427 19.98 12.23 65.68
C SER A 427 18.85 12.85 66.50
N LYS A 428 17.60 12.42 66.30
CA LYS A 428 16.46 12.89 67.11
C LYS A 428 16.63 12.55 68.59
N MET A 429 17.13 11.35 68.92
CA MET A 429 17.44 10.97 70.30
C MET A 429 18.53 11.87 70.91
N LEU A 430 19.51 12.28 70.10
CA LEU A 430 20.54 13.23 70.52
C LEU A 430 19.97 14.63 70.76
N ASP A 431 19.11 15.12 69.86
CA ASP A 431 18.44 16.41 70.01
C ASP A 431 17.53 16.44 71.25
N GLU A 432 16.78 15.35 71.49
CA GLU A 432 15.97 15.18 72.69
C GLU A 432 16.84 15.13 73.95
N GLY A 433 17.96 14.40 73.92
CA GLY A 433 18.94 14.37 74.99
C GLY A 433 19.49 15.76 75.31
N ASN A 434 19.83 16.55 74.29
CA ASN A 434 20.31 17.93 74.45
C ASN A 434 19.24 18.84 75.03
N SER A 435 17.99 18.75 74.55
CA SER A 435 16.87 19.55 75.10
C SER A 435 16.57 19.21 76.57
N ARG A 436 16.62 17.91 76.93
CA ARG A 436 16.48 17.46 78.32
C ARG A 436 17.63 17.96 79.20
N LEU A 437 18.85 17.96 78.67
CA LEU A 437 20.02 18.50 79.38
C LEU A 437 19.85 20.01 79.65
N GLU A 438 19.45 20.79 78.65
CA GLU A 438 19.17 22.23 78.79
C GLU A 438 18.11 22.52 79.85
N ALA A 439 17.00 21.76 79.82
CA ALA A 439 15.92 21.90 80.80
C ALA A 439 16.37 21.52 82.23
N ALA A 440 17.14 20.43 82.38
CA ALA A 440 17.65 19.97 83.67
C ALA A 440 18.68 20.92 84.28
N VAL A 441 19.51 21.55 83.44
CA VAL A 441 20.44 22.62 83.84
C VAL A 441 19.67 23.85 84.32
N ALA A 442 18.60 24.24 83.64
CA ALA A 442 17.77 25.38 84.03
C ALA A 442 17.05 25.19 85.37
N THR A 443 16.63 23.96 85.69
CA THR A 443 15.93 23.61 86.95
C THR A 443 16.88 23.17 88.08
N LYS A 444 18.19 23.08 87.81
CA LYS A 444 19.24 22.60 88.74
C LYS A 444 19.02 21.18 89.27
N SER A 445 18.39 20.31 88.47
CA SER A 445 18.15 18.91 88.82
C SER A 445 19.34 18.03 88.41
N PHE A 446 20.22 17.68 89.36
CA PHE A 446 21.42 16.89 89.08
C PHE A 446 21.13 15.46 88.59
N GLY A 447 20.04 14.83 89.05
CA GLY A 447 19.64 13.50 88.58
C GLY A 447 19.20 13.49 87.11
N ASP A 448 18.47 14.52 86.67
CA ASP A 448 18.02 14.64 85.28
C ASP A 448 19.17 14.98 84.32
N ILE A 449 20.20 15.69 84.80
CA ILE A 449 21.44 15.94 84.05
C ILE A 449 22.17 14.61 83.74
N GLU A 450 22.28 13.71 84.71
CA GLU A 450 22.94 12.41 84.53
C GLU A 450 22.20 11.54 83.50
N VAL A 451 20.86 11.50 83.58
CA VAL A 451 20.01 10.77 82.61
C VAL A 451 20.16 11.35 81.20
N ALA A 452 20.18 12.68 81.05
CA ALA A 452 20.36 13.33 79.76
C ALA A 452 21.77 13.06 79.18
N GLN A 453 22.82 13.08 80.00
CA GLN A 453 24.19 12.75 79.56
C GLN A 453 24.32 11.28 79.11
N LEU A 454 23.67 10.34 79.80
CA LEU A 454 23.65 8.93 79.39
C LEU A 454 22.94 8.76 78.04
N LEU A 455 21.82 9.47 77.81
CA LEU A 455 21.08 9.45 76.55
C LEU A 455 21.92 10.01 75.39
N ILE A 456 22.59 11.14 75.60
CA ILE A 456 23.52 11.75 74.63
C ILE A 456 24.70 10.82 74.34
N GLY A 457 25.31 10.23 75.37
CA GLY A 457 26.42 9.29 75.23
C GLY A 457 26.04 8.04 74.44
N GLY A 458 24.85 7.48 74.68
CA GLY A 458 24.29 6.36 73.92
C GLY A 458 23.98 6.73 72.47
N ALA A 459 23.38 7.90 72.24
CA ALA A 459 23.06 8.40 70.90
C ALA A 459 24.32 8.65 70.06
N ASN A 460 25.36 9.27 70.64
CA ASN A 460 26.65 9.50 69.97
C ASN A 460 27.34 8.20 69.55
N LYS A 461 27.44 7.21 70.45
CA LYS A 461 28.00 5.89 70.12
C LYS A 461 27.24 5.23 68.97
N LYS A 462 25.91 5.34 68.96
CA LYS A 462 25.07 4.79 67.88
C LYS A 462 25.25 5.54 66.57
N LEU A 463 25.38 6.86 66.59
CA LEU A 463 25.66 7.68 65.41
C LEU A 463 27.01 7.34 64.78
N ASP A 464 28.07 7.14 65.58
CA ASP A 464 29.40 6.79 65.06
C ASP A 464 29.41 5.40 64.40
N ALA A 465 28.72 4.42 65.01
CA ALA A 465 28.56 3.10 64.42
C ALA A 465 27.78 3.15 63.09
N LEU A 466 26.66 3.88 63.04
CA LEU A 466 25.85 4.03 61.83
C LEU A 466 26.58 4.78 60.70
N LYS A 467 27.35 5.83 61.03
CA LYS A 467 28.20 6.53 60.06
C LYS A 467 29.25 5.60 59.43
N THR A 468 29.84 4.72 60.23
CA THR A 468 30.80 3.73 59.75
C THR A 468 30.14 2.75 58.77
N GLN A 469 28.99 2.18 59.14
CA GLN A 469 28.22 1.28 58.27
C GLN A 469 27.75 1.95 56.98
N LEU A 470 27.36 3.22 57.04
CA LEU A 470 26.96 3.99 55.85
C LEU A 470 28.13 4.24 54.89
N ASN A 471 29.34 4.43 55.42
CA ASN A 471 30.56 4.55 54.63
C ASN A 471 30.90 3.21 53.95
N ASP A 472 30.82 2.09 54.68
CA ASP A 472 31.08 0.76 54.14
C ASP A 472 30.10 0.40 53.00
N ASN A 473 28.80 0.66 53.20
CA ASN A 473 27.78 0.49 52.16
C ASN A 473 28.05 1.38 50.93
N SER A 474 28.50 2.63 51.15
CA SER A 474 28.89 3.55 50.06
C SER A 474 30.09 3.03 49.27
N GLU A 475 31.06 2.40 49.93
CA GLU A 475 32.21 1.81 49.27
C GLU A 475 31.82 0.58 48.43
N GLN A 476 30.99 -0.31 48.98
CA GLN A 476 30.44 -1.46 48.26
C GLN A 476 29.66 -1.04 47.01
N MET A 477 28.83 0.00 47.11
CA MET A 477 28.12 0.60 45.98
C MET A 477 29.08 1.12 44.89
N ASN A 478 30.14 1.81 45.28
CA ASN A 478 31.14 2.32 44.33
C ASN A 478 31.91 1.20 43.64
N GLN A 479 32.24 0.12 44.35
CA GLN A 479 32.89 -1.06 43.77
C GLN A 479 31.95 -1.78 42.79
N LEU A 480 30.67 -1.91 43.11
CA LEU A 480 29.66 -2.52 42.24
C LEU A 480 29.46 -1.71 40.96
N ARG A 481 29.31 -0.38 41.06
CA ARG A 481 29.18 0.52 39.90
C ARG A 481 30.40 0.51 38.98
N LYS A 482 31.60 0.26 39.51
CA LYS A 482 32.81 0.06 38.69
C LYS A 482 32.77 -1.26 37.91
N LYS A 483 32.13 -2.30 38.44
CA LYS A 483 31.93 -3.58 37.75
C LYS A 483 30.86 -3.51 36.66
N VAL A 484 29.90 -2.59 36.76
CA VAL A 484 28.87 -2.33 35.73
C VAL A 484 29.44 -1.55 34.54
N LYS A 485 30.47 -0.72 34.75
CA LYS A 485 31.11 0.09 33.69
C LYS A 485 32.20 -0.64 32.88
N LYS A 486 32.57 -1.85 33.28
CA LYS A 486 33.56 -2.71 32.61
C LYS A 486 32.85 -3.89 31.95
#